data_AF-A0A937HPN4-F1
#
_entry.id   AF-A0A937HPN4-F1
#
_cell.length_a   1.000
_cell.length_b   1.000
_cell.length_c   1.000
_cell.angle_alpha   90.00
_cell.angle_beta   90.00
_cell.angle_gamma   90.00
#
_symmetry.space_group_name_H-M   'P 1'
#
loop_
_entity.id
_entity.type
_entity.pdbx_description
1 polymer ?
#
loop_
_entity_poly.entity_id
_entity_poly.type
_entity_poly.pdbx_seq_one_letter_code
_entity_poly.pdbx_strand_id
1 'polypeptide(L)' 'MKKKYFGTDGIRGKVNIGNINGEKFFKFGLAAGTYFKNLKKKKQVAIIAKDTRLSGYTLEP' A
#
# COMPACT_ATOMS: atom_id res chain seq x y z
N MET A 1 16.31 -4.62 15.09
CA MET A 1 15.51 -5.67 14.40
C MET A 1 14.93 -5.09 13.11
N LYS A 2 15.05 -5.81 11.99
CA LYS A 2 14.52 -5.38 10.68
C LYS A 2 12.99 -5.36 10.75
N LYS A 3 12.34 -4.22 10.48
CA LYS A 3 10.87 -4.13 10.48
C LYS A 3 10.33 -5.03 9.36
N LYS A 4 9.60 -6.09 9.71
CA LYS A 4 8.97 -7.01 8.74
C LYS A 4 7.55 -6.52 8.46
N TYR A 5 7.35 -5.90 7.29
CA TYR A 5 6.04 -5.40 6.86
C TYR A 5 5.29 -6.39 5.97
N PHE A 6 6.02 -7.12 5.12
CA PHE A 6 5.46 -8.02 4.12
C PHE A 6 5.51 -9.48 4.60
N GLY A 7 4.37 -10.16 4.50
CA GLY A 7 4.26 -11.62 4.49
C GLY A 7 4.30 -12.17 3.07
N THR A 8 3.85 -13.40 2.86
CA THR A 8 3.80 -14.05 1.53
C THR A 8 2.93 -13.27 0.54
N ASP A 9 1.76 -12.80 0.99
CA ASP A 9 0.74 -12.17 0.14
C ASP A 9 0.62 -10.66 0.37
N GLY A 10 1.68 -10.00 0.85
CA GLY A 10 1.67 -8.57 1.18
C GLY A 10 1.47 -8.27 2.66
N ILE A 11 0.82 -7.14 2.96
CA ILE A 11 0.64 -6.63 4.32
C ILE A 11 -0.78 -6.98 4.80
N ARG A 12 -0.89 -7.73 5.90
CA ARG A 12 -2.17 -8.14 6.50
C ARG A 12 -2.26 -7.75 7.96
N GLY A 13 -3.48 -7.46 8.42
CA GLY A 13 -3.77 -7.11 9.81
C GLY A 13 -5.16 -6.51 9.96
N LYS A 14 -5.55 -6.21 11.21
CA LYS A 14 -6.79 -5.49 11.51
C LYS A 14 -6.64 -4.00 11.18
N VAL A 15 -7.65 -3.39 10.56
CA VAL A 15 -7.64 -1.96 10.23
C VAL A 15 -7.59 -1.10 11.49
N ASN A 16 -6.91 0.04 11.38
CA ASN A 16 -6.58 0.99 12.43
C ASN A 16 -5.65 0.42 13.52
N ILE A 17 -5.05 -0.76 13.31
CA ILE A 17 -4.13 -1.39 14.26
C ILE A 17 -2.78 -1.65 13.59
N GLY A 18 -1.70 -1.28 14.28
CA GLY A 18 -0.35 -1.64 13.90
C GLY A 18 0.02 -1.13 12.50
N ASN A 19 0.19 -2.04 11.53
CA ASN A 19 0.62 -1.72 10.17
C ASN A 19 -0.51 -1.36 9.20
N ILE A 20 -1.77 -1.59 9.56
CA ILE A 20 -2.92 -1.36 8.69
C ILE A 20 -3.66 -0.10 9.12
N ASN A 21 -3.11 1.07 8.78
CA ASN A 21 -3.72 2.38 9.01
C ASN A 21 -3.40 3.34 7.84
N GLY A 22 -4.14 4.45 7.74
CA GLY A 22 -4.02 5.39 6.63
C GLY A 22 -2.61 5.96 6.46
N GLU A 23 -1.95 6.37 7.55
CA GLU A 23 -0.59 6.95 7.48
C GLU A 23 0.43 5.96 6.90
N LYS A 24 0.36 4.68 7.31
CA LYS A 24 1.27 3.65 6.80
C LYS A 24 0.97 3.29 5.36
N PHE A 25 -0.31 3.19 4.98
CA PHE A 25 -0.69 2.97 3.59
C PHE A 25 -0.23 4.11 2.68
N PHE A 26 -0.32 5.36 3.14
CA PHE A 26 0.25 6.49 2.42
C PHE A 26 1.77 6.34 2.22
N LYS A 27 2.52 6.00 3.28
CA LYS A 27 3.97 5.76 3.19
C LYS A 27 4.31 4.57 2.28
N PHE A 28 3.49 3.51 2.28
CA PHE A 28 3.67 2.37 1.38
C PHE A 28 3.40 2.75 -0.08
N GLY A 29 2.35 3.54 -0.35
CA GLY A 29 2.07 4.07 -1.68
C GLY A 29 3.20 4.95 -2.21
N LEU A 30 3.73 5.86 -1.37
CA LEU A 30 4.90 6.67 -1.72
C LEU A 30 6.12 5.79 -2.03
N ALA A 31 6.42 4.82 -1.16
CA ALA A 31 7.54 3.91 -1.36
C ALA A 31 7.40 3.07 -2.63
N ALA A 32 6.21 2.53 -2.91
CA ALA A 32 5.92 1.78 -4.14
C ALA A 32 6.08 2.67 -5.37
N GLY A 33 5.53 3.89 -5.34
CA GLY A 33 5.66 4.86 -6.42
C GLY A 33 7.12 5.24 -6.69
N THR A 34 7.91 5.51 -5.66
CA THR A 34 9.34 5.80 -5.80
C THR A 34 10.12 4.60 -6.33
N TYR A 35 9.83 3.41 -5.83
CA TYR A 35 10.56 2.19 -6.20
C TYR A 35 10.28 1.73 -7.63
N PHE A 36 9.01 1.74 -8.04
CA PHE A 36 8.60 1.27 -9.38
C PHE A 36 8.66 2.37 -10.45
N LYS A 37 9.03 3.60 -10.09
CA LYS A 37 9.18 4.70 -11.06
C LYS A 37 10.19 4.33 -12.14
N ASN A 38 9.73 4.24 -13.38
CA ASN A 38 10.61 3.99 -14.52
C ASN A 38 11.00 5.31 -15.20
N LEU A 39 12.24 5.74 -15.03
CA LEU A 39 12.75 7.00 -15.61
C LEU A 39 12.68 7.06 -17.15
N LYS A 40 12.64 5.91 -17.83
CA LYS A 40 12.56 5.85 -19.30
C LYS A 40 11.13 5.99 -19.84
N LYS A 41 10.10 5.86 -18.99
CA LYS A 41 8.70 5.99 -19.40
C LYS A 41 8.19 7.41 -19.15
N LYS A 42 7.65 8.05 -20.19
CA LYS A 42 6.97 9.37 -20.09
C LYS A 42 5.72 9.32 -19.21
N LYS A 43 4.96 8.22 -19.24
CA LYS A 43 3.75 8.02 -18.43
C LYS A 43 3.93 6.83 -17.50
N GLN A 44 3.75 7.06 -16.21
CA GLN A 44 3.64 6.00 -15.20
C GLN A 44 2.18 5.61 -15.05
N VAL A 45 1.88 4.31 -14.96
CA VAL A 45 0.53 3.79 -14.79
C VAL A 45 0.56 2.76 -13.67
N ALA A 46 -0.38 2.86 -12.74
CA ALA A 46 -0.63 1.88 -11.71
C ALA A 46 -2.11 1.47 -11.78
N ILE A 47 -2.39 0.21 -11.51
CA ILE A 47 -3.76 -0.31 -11.36
C ILE A 47 -4.01 -0.44 -9.87
N ILE A 48 -5.10 0.16 -9.41
CA ILE A 48 -5.55 0.09 -8.03
C ILE A 48 -6.89 -0.63 -8.04
N ALA A 49 -7.01 -1.64 -7.17
CA ALA A 49 -8.21 -2.45 -7.05
C ALA A 49 -8.45 -2.78 -5.59
N LYS A 50 -9.72 -2.80 -5.20
CA LYS A 50 -10.18 -3.12 -3.85
C LYS A 50 -11.17 -4.28 -3.87
N ASP A 51 -11.27 -4.94 -2.74
CA ASP A 51 -12.34 -5.89 -2.41
C ASP A 51 -13.52 -5.13 -1.77
N THR A 52 -14.65 -5.82 -1.58
CA THR A 52 -15.91 -5.32 -0.98
C THR A 52 -15.84 -5.06 0.53
N ARG A 53 -14.68 -5.28 1.15
CA ARG A 53 -14.51 -5.11 2.60
C ARG A 53 -14.75 -3.66 3.01
N LEU A 54 -15.61 -3.46 4.01
CA LEU A 54 -15.86 -2.14 4.63
C LEU A 54 -14.54 -1.46 5.04
N SER A 55 -13.59 -2.26 5.50
CA SER A 55 -12.28 -1.80 5.95
C SER A 55 -11.41 -1.19 4.83
N GLY A 56 -11.74 -1.43 3.56
CA GLY A 56 -11.08 -0.83 2.40
C GLY A 56 -11.39 0.67 2.24
N TYR A 57 -12.57 1.13 2.65
CA TYR A 57 -12.96 2.55 2.54
C TYR A 57 -12.15 3.48 3.45
N THR A 58 -11.50 2.94 4.49
CA THR A 58 -10.60 3.72 5.35
C THR A 58 -9.24 3.97 4.71
N LEU A 59 -8.87 3.17 3.71
CA LEU A 59 -7.53 3.18 3.09
C LEU A 59 -7.56 3.75 1.67
N GLU A 60 -8.66 3.55 0.95
CA GLU A 60 -8.95 4.13 -0.36
C GLU A 60 -10.37 4.72 -0.34
N PRO A 61 -10.53 6.05 -0.38
CA PRO A 61 -11.82 6.67 -0.66
C PRO A 61 -12.26 6.40 -2.11
#